data_AF-A0A6L8A3I2-F1
#
_entry.id   AF-A0A6L8A3I2-F1
#
_cell.length_a   1.000
_cell.length_b   1.000
_cell.length_c   1.000
_cell.angle_alpha   90.00
_cell.angle_beta   90.00
_cell.angle_gamma   90.00
#
_symmetry.space_group_name_H-M   'P 1'
#
loop_
_entity.id
_entity.type
_entity.pdbx_description
1 polymer ?
#
loop_
_entity_poly.entity_id
_entity_poly.type
_entity_poly.pdbx_seq_one_letter_code
_entity_poly.pdbx_strand_id
1 'polypeptide(L)' 'QDSDVVMFLYREQYYLERQEPPPNTDKWTKWSENMERAYNKADIIVAKQRHGPIGGVKLHFEPELTRFSDLAQSYHDEAR' A
#
# COMPACT_ATOMS: atom_id res chain seq x y z
N GLN A 1 -27.12 -2.86 -0.69
CA GLN A 1 -26.31 -3.82 -1.47
C GLN A 1 -26.05 -3.28 -2.89
N ASP A 2 -26.15 -1.96 -3.06
CA ASP A 2 -26.52 -1.34 -4.34
C ASP A 2 -25.36 -0.57 -5.01
N SER A 3 -24.15 -0.71 -4.48
CA SER A 3 -22.94 -0.11 -5.06
C SER A 3 -22.46 -0.90 -6.28
N ASP A 4 -22.13 -0.22 -7.36
CA ASP A 4 -21.51 -0.81 -8.55
C ASP A 4 -20.03 -1.11 -8.34
N VAL A 5 -19.34 -0.24 -7.60
CA VAL A 5 -17.92 -0.37 -7.23
C VAL A 5 -17.76 -0.16 -5.72
N VAL A 6 -16.93 -0.99 -5.08
CA VAL A 6 -16.49 -0.82 -3.69
C VAL A 6 -14.98 -0.97 -3.66
N MET A 7 -14.31 0.06 -3.15
CA MET A 7 -12.86 0.07 -2.99
C MET A 7 -12.49 0.32 -1.53
N PHE A 8 -11.44 -0.35 -1.06
CA PHE A 8 -10.82 -0.09 0.23
C PHE A 8 -9.45 0.52 0.03
N LEU A 9 -9.11 1.47 0.89
CA LEU A 9 -7.78 2.06 0.98
C LEU A 9 -7.04 1.40 2.13
N TYR A 10 -5.86 0.83 1.84
CA TYR A 10 -4.98 0.25 2.81
C TYR A 10 -3.59 0.90 2.73
N ARG A 11 -3.11 1.40 3.87
CA ARG A 11 -1.78 2.01 4.01
C ARG A 11 -1.00 1.20 5.04
N GLU A 12 -0.19 0.25 4.57
CA GLU A 12 0.58 -0.63 5.47
C GLU A 12 1.47 0.16 6.41
N GLN A 13 2.13 1.22 5.90
CA GLN A 13 2.97 2.13 6.67
C GLN A 13 2.28 2.65 7.94
N TYR A 14 1.01 3.07 7.83
CA TYR A 14 0.23 3.61 8.95
C TYR A 14 0.05 2.59 10.09
N TYR A 15 -0.06 1.30 9.76
CA TYR A 15 -0.19 0.25 10.77
C TYR A 15 1.17 -0.18 11.33
N LEU A 16 2.21 -0.23 10.49
CA LEU A 16 3.58 -0.56 10.91
C LEU A 16 4.14 0.47 11.89
N GLU A 17 3.94 1.77 11.64
CA GLU A 17 4.37 2.85 12.56
C GLU A 17 3.85 2.66 13.99
N ARG A 18 2.63 2.10 14.15
CA ARG A 18 2.05 1.83 15.47
C ARG A 18 2.55 0.55 16.13
N GLN A 19 3.25 -0.28 15.39
CA GLN A 19 3.76 -1.57 15.83
C GLN A 19 5.29 -1.55 15.96
N GLU A 20 5.90 -0.36 16.09
CA GLU A 20 7.34 -0.21 16.26
C GLU A 20 7.82 -1.00 17.50
N PRO A 21 8.69 -2.02 17.32
CA PRO A 21 9.25 -2.77 18.41
C PRO A 21 10.40 -1.98 19.07
N PRO A 22 10.87 -2.40 20.26
CA PRO A 22 12.03 -1.76 20.89
C PRO A 22 13.27 -1.76 19.97
N PRO A 23 14.03 -0.65 19.91
CA PRO A 23 15.26 -0.56 19.13
C PRO A 23 16.27 -1.66 19.49
N ASN A 24 17.13 -2.03 18.54
CA ASN A 24 18.20 -3.04 18.70
C ASN A 24 17.70 -4.47 19.01
N THR A 25 16.47 -4.80 18.61
CA THR A 25 15.95 -6.18 18.67
C THR A 25 15.89 -6.80 17.27
N ASP A 26 15.95 -8.13 17.17
CA ASP A 26 15.78 -8.83 15.87
C ASP A 26 14.44 -8.51 15.20
N LYS A 27 13.42 -8.18 16.00
CA LYS A 27 12.11 -7.75 15.52
C LYS A 27 12.17 -6.36 14.90
N TRP A 28 13.02 -5.46 15.41
CA TRP A 28 13.21 -4.12 14.86
C TRP A 28 13.81 -4.16 13.46
N THR A 29 14.78 -5.04 13.20
CA THR A 29 15.35 -5.22 11.86
C THR A 29 14.27 -5.59 10.84
N LYS A 30 13.44 -6.60 11.14
CA LYS A 30 12.34 -7.02 10.27
C LYS A 30 11.27 -5.94 10.11
N TRP A 31 10.96 -5.24 11.19
CA TRP A 31 10.02 -4.12 11.16
C TRP A 31 10.55 -2.98 10.27
N SER A 32 11.83 -2.65 10.37
CA SER A 32 12.48 -1.61 9.57
C SER A 32 12.44 -1.96 8.08
N GLU A 33 12.73 -3.21 7.72
CA GLU A 33 12.62 -3.70 6.33
C GLU A 33 11.17 -3.60 5.81
N ASN A 34 10.19 -3.98 6.63
CA ASN A 34 8.78 -3.85 6.27
C ASN A 34 8.36 -2.39 6.11
N MET A 35 8.83 -1.53 7.00
CA MET A 35 8.54 -0.10 7.01
C MET A 35 9.10 0.58 5.76
N GLU A 36 10.34 0.27 5.38
CA GLU A 36 10.96 0.75 4.14
C GLU A 36 10.18 0.29 2.91
N ARG A 37 9.76 -0.99 2.87
CA ARG A 37 8.95 -1.50 1.76
C ARG A 37 7.59 -0.84 1.64
N ALA A 38 6.96 -0.51 2.76
CA ALA A 38 5.65 0.13 2.82
C ALA A 38 5.70 1.67 2.67
N TYR A 39 6.90 2.27 2.76
CA TYR A 39 7.08 3.71 2.79
C TYR A 39 6.49 4.37 1.55
N ASN A 40 5.63 5.38 1.78
CA ASN A 40 4.91 6.13 0.76
C ASN A 40 4.17 5.26 -0.26
N LYS A 41 3.73 4.06 0.15
CA LYS A 41 2.89 3.19 -0.67
C LYS A 41 1.51 3.01 -0.05
N ALA A 42 0.54 2.85 -0.93
CA ALA A 42 -0.82 2.47 -0.56
C ALA A 42 -1.35 1.41 -1.52
N ASP A 43 -2.19 0.53 -1.01
CA ASP A 43 -2.93 -0.46 -1.79
C ASP A 43 -4.40 -0.02 -1.87
N ILE A 44 -4.92 0.08 -3.09
CA ILE A 44 -6.36 0.14 -3.35
C ILE A 44 -6.83 -1.27 -3.63
N ILE A 45 -7.83 -1.73 -2.89
CA ILE A 45 -8.45 -3.04 -3.08
C ILE A 45 -9.84 -2.81 -3.68
N VAL A 46 -10.00 -3.13 -4.95
CA VAL A 46 -11.30 -3.18 -5.63
C VAL A 46 -12.00 -4.45 -5.19
N ALA A 47 -12.80 -4.37 -4.13
CA ALA A 47 -13.50 -5.51 -3.56
C ALA A 47 -14.80 -5.85 -4.30
N LYS A 48 -15.39 -4.89 -5.01
CA LYS A 48 -16.56 -5.09 -5.86
C LYS A 48 -16.44 -4.24 -7.10
N GLN A 49 -16.71 -4.84 -8.26
CA GLN A 49 -16.90 -4.15 -9.53
C GLN A 49 -17.93 -4.91 -10.37
N ARG A 50 -19.10 -4.31 -10.62
CA ARG A 50 -20.07 -4.91 -11.53
C ARG A 50 -19.50 -4.95 -12.94
N HIS A 51 -19.62 -6.10 -13.60
CA HIS A 51 -19.18 -6.29 -14.99
C HIS A 51 -17.68 -6.02 -15.23
N GLY A 52 -16.83 -6.16 -14.21
CA GLY A 52 -15.39 -5.97 -14.38
C GLY A 52 -14.55 -6.74 -13.35
N PRO A 53 -13.22 -6.73 -13.50
CA PRO A 53 -12.32 -7.44 -12.61
C PRO A 53 -12.26 -6.75 -11.24
N ILE A 54 -12.00 -7.57 -10.22
CA ILE A 54 -11.60 -7.15 -8.87
C ILE A 54 -10.08 -7.32 -8.72
N GLY A 55 -9.47 -6.65 -7.74
CA GLY A 55 -8.03 -6.79 -7.51
C GLY A 55 -7.41 -5.67 -6.67
N GLY A 56 -6.10 -5.73 -6.53
CA GLY A 56 -5.29 -4.73 -5.84
C GLY A 56 -4.52 -3.85 -6.82
N VAL A 57 -4.48 -2.54 -6.58
CA VAL A 57 -3.66 -1.57 -7.30
C VAL A 57 -2.74 -0.87 -6.31
N LYS A 58 -1.44 -0.84 -6.61
CA LYS A 58 -0.44 -0.13 -5.79
C LYS A 58 -0.31 1.31 -6.27
N LEU A 59 -0.36 2.24 -5.33
CA LEU A 59 -0.20 3.67 -5.56
C LEU A 59 0.92 4.24 -4.70
N HIS A 60 1.44 5.38 -5.13
CA HIS A 60 2.26 6.23 -4.29
C HIS A 60 1.35 7.08 -3.39
N PHE A 61 1.71 7.23 -2.13
CA PHE A 61 1.01 8.07 -1.17
C PHE A 61 1.95 9.12 -0.59
N GLU A 62 1.57 10.39 -0.74
CA GLU A 62 2.30 11.54 -0.25
C GLU A 62 1.59 12.08 1.01
N PRO A 63 2.14 11.81 2.22
CA PRO A 63 1.47 12.13 3.48
C PRO A 63 1.28 13.63 3.71
N GLU A 64 2.23 14.45 3.25
CA GLU A 64 2.21 15.91 3.42
C GLU A 64 1.02 16.57 2.71
N LEU A 65 0.59 15.99 1.60
CA LEU A 65 -0.51 16.50 0.78
C LEU A 65 -1.77 15.61 0.87
N THR A 66 -1.70 14.51 1.61
CA THR A 66 -2.74 13.46 1.66
C THR A 66 -3.16 13.04 0.24
N ARG A 67 -2.18 12.87 -0.65
CA ARG A 67 -2.42 12.66 -2.07
C ARG A 67 -1.99 11.27 -2.50
N PHE A 68 -2.79 10.65 -3.36
CA PHE A 68 -2.45 9.43 -4.06
C PHE A 68 -2.07 9.77 -5.50
N SER A 69 -1.01 9.17 -6.00
CA SER A 69 -0.59 9.26 -7.39
C SER A 69 -0.21 7.89 -7.91
N ASP A 70 -0.05 7.77 -9.22
CA ASP A 70 0.48 6.56 -9.83
C ASP A 70 1.82 6.22 -9.18
N LEU A 71 1.98 4.95 -8.81
CA LEU A 71 3.27 4.47 -8.36
C LEU A 71 4.20 4.56 -9.57
N ALA A 72 5.25 5.38 -9.50
CA ALA A 72 6.23 5.49 -10.56
C ALA A 72 6.90 4.11 -10.75
N GLN A 73 6.35 3.33 -11.67
CA GLN A 73 6.88 2.04 -12.03
C GLN A 73 8.01 2.33 -13.00
N SER A 74 9.25 2.26 -12.53
CA SER A 74 10.39 2.23 -13.45
C SER A 74 10.10 1.17 -14.51
N TYR A 75 10.23 1.51 -15.80
CA TYR A 75 9.95 0.71 -17.00
C TYR A 75 10.71 -0.65 -17.10
N HIS A 76 11.09 -1.27 -15.98
CA HIS A 76 11.93 -2.45 -15.88
C HIS A 76 11.19 -3.75 -15.52
N ASP A 77 9.87 -3.71 -15.26
CA ASP A 77 9.11 -4.88 -14.78
C ASP A 77 8.28 -5.62 -15.85
N GLU A 78 8.23 -5.16 -17.12
CA GLU A 78 7.47 -5.83 -18.20
C GLU A 78 8.27 -6.88 -19.00
N ALA A 79 9.37 -7.40 -18.46
CA ALA A 79 10.19 -8.44 -19.14
C ALA A 79 10.36 -9.73 -18.34
N ARG A 80 9.36 -10.16 -17.56
CA ARG A 80 9.41 -11.48 -16.90
C ARG A 80 8.08 -12.24 -16.92
#